data_AF-A0A1G3M2R4-F1
#
_entry.id   AF-A0A1G3M2R4-F1
#
_cell.length_a   1.000
_cell.length_b   1.000
_cell.length_c   1.000
_cell.angle_alpha   90.00
_cell.angle_beta   90.00
_cell.angle_gamma   90.00
#
_symmetry.space_group_name_H-M   'P 1'
#
loop_
_entity.id
_entity.type
_entity.pdbx_description
1 polymer ?
#
loop_
_entity_poly.entity_id
_entity_poly.type
_entity_poly.pdbx_seq_one_letter_code
_entity_poly.pdbx_strand_id
1 'polypeptide(L)'
;MNLDNAAVLSNDTVDGLKAITESIIDGVHAAMNALGLPEYPRPRSTPRPLDDAGVAGLSNPDLGQLYVEYVAYAQYVNGQLAELEAGYRIAVANLKQLDAKLKSQLFAAGTAKAEIPALVKDNPVYLEFELEVLKLYAMKSIVDAHYRAYDKQAAGLSRVITLREMEFQQELRGAGIGGMRKGRARPGIGLDGKPI
;
A
#
# COMPACT_ATOMS: atom_id res chain seq x y z
N MET A 1 34.84 -39.74 15.32
CA MET A 1 33.98 -39.00 14.37
C MET A 1 34.24 -37.53 14.61
N ASN A 2 34.95 -36.88 13.70
CA ASN A 2 35.29 -35.46 13.81
C ASN A 2 34.06 -34.62 13.49
N LEU A 3 33.68 -33.73 14.41
CA LEU A 3 32.57 -32.78 14.27
C LEU A 3 32.97 -31.51 13.52
N ASP A 4 34.11 -31.51 12.82
CA ASP A 4 34.68 -30.31 12.18
C ASP A 4 34.14 -30.01 10.78
N ASN A 5 33.10 -30.71 10.31
CA ASN A 5 32.51 -30.50 8.99
C ASN A 5 31.46 -29.37 8.94
N ALA A 6 31.32 -28.59 10.02
CA ALA A 6 30.65 -27.31 9.99
C ALA A 6 31.56 -26.27 9.32
N ALA A 7 31.83 -26.45 8.01
CA ALA A 7 32.21 -25.33 7.16
C ALA A 7 30.96 -24.47 6.97
N VAL A 8 30.59 -23.80 8.05
CA VAL A 8 29.53 -22.79 8.16
C VAL A 8 29.89 -21.72 7.13
N LEU A 9 28.92 -21.31 6.32
CA LEU A 9 29.04 -20.12 5.48
C LEU A 9 29.61 -18.98 6.34
N SER A 10 30.67 -18.33 5.88
CA SER A 10 31.21 -17.18 6.61
C SER A 10 30.12 -16.12 6.77
N ASN A 11 30.13 -15.39 7.90
CA ASN A 11 29.22 -14.28 8.14
C ASN A 11 29.16 -13.32 6.93
N ASP A 12 30.25 -13.17 6.17
CA ASP A 12 30.32 -12.38 4.94
C ASP A 12 29.27 -12.77 3.87
N THR A 13 28.89 -14.05 3.77
CA THR A 13 27.87 -14.47 2.80
C THR A 13 26.47 -14.02 3.24
N VAL A 14 26.22 -14.01 4.55
CA VAL A 14 24.93 -13.60 5.14
C VAL A 14 24.81 -12.09 5.10
N ASP A 15 25.86 -11.39 5.51
CA ASP A 15 25.94 -9.94 5.45
C ASP A 15 25.85 -9.47 4.01
N GLY A 16 26.44 -10.21 3.06
CA GLY A 16 26.25 -9.98 1.63
C GLY A 16 24.79 -10.13 1.18
N LEU A 17 24.07 -11.16 1.63
CA LEU A 17 22.65 -11.32 1.30
C LEU A 17 21.76 -10.26 1.94
N LYS A 18 22.06 -9.84 3.18
CA LYS A 18 21.38 -8.72 3.86
C LYS A 18 21.63 -7.40 3.14
N ALA A 19 22.88 -7.11 2.80
CA ALA A 19 23.27 -5.93 2.04
C ALA A 19 22.62 -5.90 0.63
N ILE A 20 22.44 -7.06 -0.01
CA ILE A 20 21.69 -7.16 -1.27
C ILE A 20 20.22 -6.81 -1.04
N THR A 21 19.59 -7.28 0.03
CA THR A 21 18.21 -6.93 0.38
C THR A 21 18.04 -5.42 0.58
N GLU A 22 18.92 -4.81 1.38
CA GLU A 22 18.93 -3.36 1.63
C GLU A 22 19.19 -2.57 0.34
N SER A 23 20.20 -2.96 -0.44
CA SER A 23 20.52 -2.32 -1.72
C SER A 23 19.39 -2.40 -2.75
N ILE A 24 18.58 -3.47 -2.73
CA ILE A 24 17.43 -3.57 -3.63
C ILE A 24 16.26 -2.73 -3.13
N ILE A 25 16.04 -2.62 -1.82
CA ILE A 25 15.08 -1.65 -1.26
C ILE A 25 15.45 -0.23 -1.75
N ASP A 26 16.72 0.14 -1.66
CA ASP A 26 17.22 1.41 -2.17
C ASP A 26 17.10 1.53 -3.70
N GLY A 27 17.32 0.43 -4.43
CA GLY A 27 17.13 0.36 -5.88
C GLY A 27 15.68 0.52 -6.32
N VAL A 28 14.72 -0.03 -5.54
CA VAL A 28 13.29 0.15 -5.76
C VAL A 28 12.89 1.59 -5.51
N HIS A 29 13.37 2.21 -4.42
CA HIS A 29 13.19 3.65 -4.18
C HIS A 29 13.72 4.49 -5.36
N ALA A 30 14.94 4.22 -5.81
CA ALA A 30 15.54 4.93 -6.93
C ALA A 30 14.75 4.73 -8.24
N ALA A 31 14.26 3.52 -8.51
CA ALA A 31 13.45 3.22 -9.69
C ALA A 31 12.07 3.89 -9.66
N MET A 32 11.42 3.93 -8.49
CA MET A 32 10.16 4.66 -8.30
C MET A 32 10.36 6.17 -8.55
N ASN A 33 11.43 6.74 -8.01
CA ASN A 33 11.81 8.14 -8.25
C ASN A 33 12.13 8.42 -9.73
N ALA A 34 12.83 7.51 -10.42
CA ALA A 34 13.16 7.64 -11.84
C ALA A 34 11.95 7.57 -12.77
N LEU A 35 10.89 6.85 -12.38
CA LEU A 35 9.62 6.78 -13.10
C LEU A 35 8.76 8.04 -12.93
N GLY A 36 9.23 9.04 -12.17
CA GLY A 36 8.46 10.25 -11.87
C GLY A 36 7.24 9.97 -10.98
N LEU A 37 7.17 8.77 -10.38
CA LEU A 37 6.20 8.50 -9.34
C LEU A 37 6.69 9.26 -8.11
N PRO A 38 5.90 10.20 -7.56
CA PRO A 38 6.32 10.89 -6.36
C PRO A 38 6.54 9.85 -5.26
N GLU A 39 7.70 9.88 -4.61
CA GLU A 39 7.83 9.41 -3.23
C GLU A 39 6.63 9.98 -2.50
N TYR A 40 5.68 9.14 -2.07
CA TYR A 40 4.51 9.65 -1.37
C TYR A 40 5.05 10.27 -0.08
N PRO A 41 5.10 11.61 0.02
CA PRO A 41 5.73 12.22 1.16
C PRO A 41 4.88 11.84 2.36
N ARG A 42 5.54 11.42 3.45
CA ARG A 42 4.82 11.11 4.69
C ARG A 42 3.87 12.28 4.99
N PRO A 43 2.56 12.03 5.07
CA PRO A 43 1.61 13.09 5.37
C PRO A 43 1.97 13.75 6.69
N ARG A 44 1.76 15.07 6.79
CA ARG A 44 2.13 15.87 7.99
C ARG A 44 1.44 15.39 9.26
N SER A 45 0.28 14.76 9.12
CA SER A 45 -0.51 14.21 10.22
C SER A 45 -1.15 12.88 9.80
N THR A 46 -1.21 11.95 10.74
CA THR A 46 -2.10 10.79 10.67
C THR A 46 -3.56 11.27 10.67
N PRO A 47 -4.43 10.71 9.80
CA PRO A 47 -5.86 11.01 9.85
C PRO A 47 -6.41 10.72 11.24
N ARG A 48 -7.27 11.60 11.74
CA ARG A 48 -7.99 11.34 12.99
C ARG A 48 -8.88 10.11 12.83
N PRO A 49 -9.06 9.28 13.88
CA PRO A 49 -9.98 8.15 13.82
C PRO A 49 -11.40 8.60 13.45
N LEU A 50 -12.07 7.84 12.58
CA LEU A 50 -13.47 8.00 12.25
C LEU A 50 -14.32 7.06 13.12
N ASP A 51 -15.28 7.62 13.84
CA ASP A 51 -16.45 6.90 14.33
C ASP A 51 -17.71 7.39 13.59
N ASP A 52 -18.76 6.57 13.55
CA ASP A 52 -19.98 6.87 12.79
C ASP A 52 -20.65 8.18 13.25
N ALA A 53 -20.56 8.50 14.54
CA ALA A 53 -21.03 9.75 15.12
C ALA A 53 -20.19 10.96 14.68
N GLY A 54 -18.88 10.78 14.55
CA GLY A 54 -17.94 11.79 14.09
C GLY A 54 -18.11 12.17 12.63
N VAL A 55 -18.66 11.31 11.77
CA VAL A 55 -18.95 11.66 10.36
C VAL A 55 -20.21 12.49 10.22
N ALA A 56 -21.26 12.13 10.96
CA ALA A 56 -22.56 12.78 10.87
C ALA A 56 -22.50 14.27 11.28
N GLY A 57 -21.65 14.60 12.26
CA GLY A 57 -21.49 15.96 12.78
C GLY A 57 -20.61 16.91 11.95
N LEU A 58 -19.96 16.44 10.88
CA LEU A 58 -19.03 17.26 10.10
C LEU A 58 -19.72 18.07 9.02
N SER A 59 -19.19 19.26 8.73
CA SER A 59 -19.58 20.06 7.57
C SER A 59 -19.04 19.44 6.27
N ASN A 60 -19.60 19.80 5.11
CA ASN A 60 -19.10 19.32 3.81
C ASN A 60 -17.63 19.68 3.55
N PRO A 61 -17.16 20.91 3.85
CA PRO A 61 -15.73 21.24 3.78
C PRO A 61 -14.86 20.34 4.67
N ASP A 62 -15.30 20.06 5.90
CA ASP A 62 -14.53 19.22 6.83
C ASP A 62 -14.49 17.75 6.37
N LEU A 63 -15.58 17.25 5.77
CA LEU A 63 -15.62 15.92 5.16
C LEU A 63 -14.67 15.81 3.96
N GLY A 64 -14.65 16.84 3.11
CA GLY A 64 -13.74 16.90 1.96
C GLY A 64 -12.27 16.91 2.40
N GLN A 65 -11.94 17.71 3.42
CA GLN A 65 -10.60 17.75 4.00
C GLN A 65 -10.20 16.39 4.60
N LEU A 66 -11.09 15.77 5.38
CA LEU A 66 -10.83 14.47 5.98
C LEU A 66 -10.67 13.37 4.93
N TYR A 67 -11.46 13.41 3.86
CA TYR A 67 -11.31 12.50 2.72
C TYR A 67 -9.92 12.62 2.08
N VAL A 68 -9.44 13.85 1.84
CA VAL A 68 -8.10 14.09 1.29
C VAL A 68 -7.01 13.53 2.21
N GLU A 69 -7.14 13.71 3.53
CA GLU A 69 -6.19 13.18 4.52
C GLU A 69 -6.13 11.65 4.48
N TYR A 70 -7.29 10.98 4.45
CA TYR A 70 -7.37 9.52 4.37
C TYR A 70 -6.79 8.97 3.07
N VAL A 71 -7.07 9.61 1.93
CA VAL A 71 -6.52 9.21 0.63
C VAL A 71 -5.00 9.38 0.61
N ALA A 72 -4.49 10.54 1.07
CA ALA A 72 -3.05 10.79 1.12
C ALA A 72 -2.32 9.76 2.02
N TYR A 73 -2.92 9.41 3.16
CA TYR A 73 -2.33 8.41 4.05
C TYR A 73 -2.44 6.99 3.48
N ALA A 74 -3.54 6.62 2.84
CA ALA A 74 -3.68 5.34 2.16
C ALA A 74 -2.62 5.18 1.05
N GLN A 75 -2.39 6.23 0.25
CA GLN A 75 -1.36 6.24 -0.78
C GLN A 75 0.06 6.08 -0.22
N TYR A 76 0.37 6.81 0.86
CA TYR A 76 1.64 6.66 1.58
C TYR A 76 1.86 5.22 2.06
N VAL A 77 0.88 4.64 2.76
CA VAL A 77 0.96 3.27 3.27
C VAL A 77 1.05 2.25 2.14
N ASN A 78 0.38 2.49 1.01
CA ASN A 78 0.48 1.62 -0.17
C ASN A 78 1.88 1.63 -0.80
N GLY A 79 2.58 2.77 -0.79
CA GLY A 79 3.99 2.86 -1.18
C GLY A 79 4.88 1.97 -0.32
N GLN A 80 4.75 2.10 1.02
CA GLN A 80 5.48 1.26 1.97
C GLN A 80 5.18 -0.24 1.80
N LEU A 81 3.91 -0.58 1.47
CA LEU A 81 3.52 -1.96 1.20
C LEU A 81 4.24 -2.53 -0.02
N ALA A 82 4.37 -1.76 -1.09
CA ALA A 82 5.04 -2.18 -2.32
C ALA A 82 6.54 -2.46 -2.08
N GLU A 83 7.22 -1.62 -1.30
CA GLU A 83 8.61 -1.80 -0.90
C GLU A 83 8.79 -3.09 -0.07
N LEU A 84 7.95 -3.30 0.94
CA LEU A 84 7.97 -4.50 1.78
C LEU A 84 7.65 -5.77 0.96
N GLU A 85 6.77 -5.67 -0.03
CA GLU A 85 6.49 -6.77 -0.95
C GLU A 85 7.69 -7.15 -1.81
N ALA A 86 8.40 -6.16 -2.36
CA ALA A 86 9.62 -6.40 -3.11
C ALA A 86 10.70 -7.04 -2.22
N GLY A 87 10.98 -6.44 -1.07
CA GLY A 87 11.96 -6.94 -0.10
C GLY A 87 11.66 -8.37 0.36
N TYR A 88 10.40 -8.67 0.69
CA TYR A 88 9.98 -10.02 1.07
C TYR A 88 10.21 -11.05 -0.05
N ARG A 89 9.84 -10.74 -1.30
CA ARG A 89 10.02 -11.66 -2.43
C ARG A 89 11.50 -12.00 -2.65
N ILE A 90 12.37 -11.01 -2.52
CA ILE A 90 13.82 -11.16 -2.66
C ILE A 90 14.39 -11.98 -1.50
N ALA A 91 14.03 -11.65 -0.26
CA ALA A 91 14.47 -12.40 0.91
C ALA A 91 14.09 -13.89 0.80
N VAL A 92 12.87 -14.20 0.33
CA VAL A 92 12.45 -15.58 0.06
C VAL A 92 13.29 -16.25 -1.03
N ALA A 93 13.63 -15.53 -2.10
CA ALA A 93 14.51 -16.06 -3.15
C ALA A 93 15.93 -16.34 -2.62
N ASN A 94 16.48 -15.44 -1.82
CA ASN A 94 17.78 -15.57 -1.19
C ASN A 94 17.81 -16.73 -0.19
N LEU A 95 16.74 -16.92 0.61
CA LEU A 95 16.61 -18.06 1.52
C LEU A 95 16.61 -19.39 0.76
N LYS A 96 15.96 -19.45 -0.41
CA LYS A 96 16.00 -20.63 -1.29
C LYS A 96 17.38 -20.90 -1.85
N GLN A 97 18.13 -19.85 -2.21
CA GLN A 97 19.52 -20.00 -2.68
C GLN A 97 20.43 -20.49 -1.54
N LEU A 98 20.26 -19.95 -0.34
CA LEU A 98 20.96 -20.36 0.87
C LEU A 98 20.67 -21.84 1.20
N ASP A 99 19.40 -22.25 1.19
CA ASP A 99 18.96 -23.64 1.36
C ASP A 99 19.67 -24.57 0.36
N ALA A 100 19.66 -24.22 -0.93
CA ALA A 100 20.28 -25.02 -1.97
C ALA A 100 21.82 -25.12 -1.78
N LYS A 101 22.47 -24.01 -1.42
CA LYS A 101 23.92 -23.96 -1.18
C LYS A 101 24.31 -24.84 0.01
N LEU A 102 23.62 -24.72 1.14
CA LEU A 102 23.86 -25.55 2.32
C LEU A 102 23.63 -27.04 2.04
N LYS A 103 22.56 -27.39 1.32
CA LYS A 103 22.30 -28.78 0.90
C LYS A 103 23.41 -29.34 0.03
N SER A 104 23.88 -28.57 -0.94
CA SER A 104 24.98 -28.96 -1.82
C SER A 104 26.29 -29.17 -1.07
N GLN A 105 26.60 -28.28 -0.12
CA GLN A 105 27.80 -28.38 0.72
C GLN A 105 27.76 -29.61 1.63
N LEU A 106 26.64 -29.85 2.33
CA LEU A 106 26.48 -31.01 3.20
C LEU A 106 26.56 -32.32 2.40
N PHE A 107 25.97 -32.35 1.20
CA PHE A 107 26.08 -33.50 0.31
C PHE A 107 27.53 -33.76 -0.13
N ALA A 108 28.26 -32.70 -0.54
CA ALA A 108 29.67 -32.81 -0.92
C ALA A 108 30.58 -33.24 0.26
N ALA A 109 30.20 -32.90 1.49
CA ALA A 109 30.87 -33.33 2.71
C ALA A 109 30.60 -34.79 3.11
N GLY A 110 29.81 -35.53 2.32
CA GLY A 110 29.50 -36.95 2.57
C GLY A 110 28.36 -37.19 3.57
N THR A 111 27.58 -36.17 3.89
CA THR A 111 26.41 -36.29 4.78
C THR A 111 25.34 -37.17 4.15
N ALA A 112 24.71 -38.04 4.94
CA ALA A 112 23.60 -38.86 4.45
C ALA A 112 22.43 -37.98 4.00
N LYS A 113 21.88 -38.25 2.80
CA LYS A 113 20.80 -37.44 2.20
C LYS A 113 19.58 -37.26 3.11
N ALA A 114 19.30 -38.24 3.97
CA ALA A 114 18.19 -38.18 4.94
C ALA A 114 18.43 -37.17 6.08
N GLU A 115 19.69 -36.89 6.43
CA GLU A 115 20.08 -36.01 7.55
C GLU A 115 20.22 -34.55 7.12
N ILE A 116 20.51 -34.31 5.83
CA ILE A 116 20.74 -32.97 5.27
C ILE A 116 19.61 -31.98 5.60
N PRO A 117 18.30 -32.28 5.43
CA PRO A 117 17.25 -31.31 5.71
C PRO A 117 17.22 -30.84 7.18
N ALA A 118 17.52 -31.72 8.13
CA ALA A 118 17.57 -31.37 9.55
C ALA A 118 18.77 -30.46 9.83
N LEU A 119 19.95 -30.83 9.32
CA LEU A 119 21.17 -30.04 9.51
C LEU A 119 21.11 -28.64 8.88
N VAL A 120 20.37 -28.48 7.77
CA VAL A 120 20.11 -27.15 7.19
C VAL A 120 19.23 -26.31 8.11
N LYS A 121 18.16 -26.90 8.67
CA LYS A 121 17.25 -26.21 9.58
C LYS A 121 17.88 -25.87 10.92
N ASP A 122 18.81 -26.68 11.39
CA ASP A 122 19.55 -26.43 12.63
C ASP A 122 20.75 -25.48 12.41
N ASN A 123 21.01 -25.08 11.17
CA ASN A 123 22.10 -24.16 10.86
C ASN A 123 21.76 -22.75 11.38
N PRO A 124 22.62 -22.13 12.23
CA PRO A 124 22.32 -20.84 12.85
C PRO A 124 22.13 -19.72 11.82
N VAL A 125 22.91 -19.74 10.73
CA VAL A 125 22.80 -18.77 9.63
C VAL A 125 21.47 -18.91 8.90
N TYR A 126 21.02 -20.15 8.66
CA TYR A 126 19.74 -20.40 8.03
C TYR A 126 18.58 -19.88 8.89
N LEU A 127 18.62 -20.17 10.20
CA LEU A 127 17.61 -19.72 11.16
C LEU A 127 17.54 -18.20 11.28
N GLU A 128 18.69 -17.51 11.32
CA GLU A 128 18.73 -16.05 11.35
C GLU A 128 18.07 -15.43 10.11
N PHE A 129 18.38 -15.98 8.93
CA PHE A 129 17.82 -15.48 7.67
C PHE A 129 16.32 -15.82 7.53
N GLU A 130 15.90 -16.99 8.02
CA GLU A 130 14.48 -17.37 8.10
C GLU A 130 13.70 -16.43 9.03
N LEU A 131 14.27 -16.04 10.17
CA LEU A 131 13.68 -15.05 11.08
C LEU A 131 13.55 -13.67 10.41
N GLU A 132 14.51 -13.27 9.59
CA GLU A 132 14.44 -12.01 8.84
C GLU A 132 13.31 -12.02 7.81
N VAL A 133 13.16 -13.12 7.07
CA VAL A 133 12.03 -13.33 6.14
C VAL A 133 10.69 -13.27 6.88
N LEU A 134 10.60 -13.88 8.06
CA LEU A 134 9.40 -13.85 8.91
C LEU A 134 9.09 -12.43 9.40
N LYS A 135 10.08 -11.64 9.79
CA LYS A 135 9.90 -10.23 10.18
C LYS A 135 9.35 -9.40 9.02
N LEU A 136 9.92 -9.53 7.82
CA LEU A 136 9.45 -8.84 6.62
C LEU A 136 8.00 -9.23 6.29
N TYR A 137 7.66 -10.52 6.39
CA TYR A 137 6.28 -10.99 6.22
C TYR A 137 5.31 -10.35 7.23
N ALA A 138 5.68 -10.32 8.51
CA ALA A 138 4.87 -9.72 9.56
C ALA A 138 4.67 -8.21 9.32
N MET A 139 5.74 -7.48 9.00
CA MET A 139 5.69 -6.06 8.66
C MET A 139 4.76 -5.81 7.47
N LYS A 140 4.92 -6.56 6.38
CA LYS A 140 4.04 -6.50 5.20
C LYS A 140 2.57 -6.71 5.60
N SER A 141 2.27 -7.70 6.43
CA SER A 141 0.89 -7.99 6.85
C SER A 141 0.28 -6.86 7.68
N ILE A 142 1.05 -6.22 8.55
CA ILE A 142 0.59 -5.07 9.36
C ILE A 142 0.31 -3.87 8.44
N VAL A 143 1.22 -3.58 7.51
CA VAL A 143 1.08 -2.45 6.58
C VAL A 143 -0.10 -2.66 5.61
N ASP A 144 -0.33 -3.89 5.10
CA ASP A 144 -1.52 -4.23 4.30
C ASP A 144 -2.82 -3.98 5.09
N ALA A 145 -2.86 -4.38 6.38
CA ALA A 145 -4.01 -4.14 7.23
C ALA A 145 -4.29 -2.64 7.41
N HIS A 146 -3.25 -1.83 7.60
CA HIS A 146 -3.37 -0.37 7.66
C HIS A 146 -3.88 0.21 6.35
N TYR A 147 -3.30 -0.18 5.21
CA TYR A 147 -3.73 0.28 3.89
C TYR A 147 -5.22 0.03 3.68
N ARG A 148 -5.69 -1.20 3.91
CA ARG A 148 -7.10 -1.58 3.77
C ARG A 148 -8.02 -0.80 4.70
N ALA A 149 -7.57 -0.51 5.93
CA ALA A 149 -8.35 0.28 6.87
C ALA A 149 -8.53 1.73 6.36
N TYR A 150 -7.45 2.38 5.92
CA TYR A 150 -7.52 3.76 5.41
C TYR A 150 -8.29 3.85 4.09
N ASP A 151 -8.09 2.91 3.17
CA ASP A 151 -8.81 2.84 1.89
C ASP A 151 -10.33 2.67 2.10
N LYS A 152 -10.72 1.78 3.02
CA LYS A 152 -12.13 1.59 3.39
C LYS A 152 -12.75 2.85 3.98
N GLN A 153 -12.02 3.58 4.83
CA GLN A 153 -12.48 4.83 5.42
C GLN A 153 -12.61 5.94 4.38
N ALA A 154 -11.64 6.07 3.47
CA ALA A 154 -11.72 6.99 2.33
C ALA A 154 -12.94 6.71 1.45
N ALA A 155 -13.21 5.43 1.16
CA ALA A 155 -14.39 5.02 0.40
C ALA A 155 -15.70 5.33 1.14
N GLY A 156 -15.74 5.18 2.47
CA GLY A 156 -16.87 5.56 3.31
C GLY A 156 -17.17 7.06 3.23
N LEU A 157 -16.15 7.89 3.41
CA LEU A 157 -16.25 9.35 3.30
C LEU A 157 -16.71 9.80 1.91
N SER A 158 -16.14 9.21 0.86
CA SER A 158 -16.53 9.49 -0.54
C SER A 158 -18.03 9.25 -0.78
N ARG A 159 -18.58 8.16 -0.21
CA ARG A 159 -20.03 7.87 -0.30
C ARG A 159 -20.87 8.90 0.43
N VAL A 160 -20.47 9.32 1.63
CA VAL A 160 -21.20 10.34 2.41
C VAL A 160 -21.20 11.68 1.67
N ILE A 161 -20.06 12.10 1.12
CA ILE A 161 -19.96 13.33 0.32
C ILE A 161 -20.93 13.25 -0.87
N THR A 162 -20.89 12.13 -1.62
CA THR A 162 -21.78 11.91 -2.77
C THR A 162 -23.25 11.96 -2.37
N LEU A 163 -23.64 11.34 -1.25
CA LEU A 163 -25.02 11.35 -0.76
C LEU A 163 -25.49 12.77 -0.43
N ARG A 164 -24.67 13.55 0.28
CA ARG A 164 -25.00 14.94 0.63
C ARG A 164 -25.07 15.85 -0.59
N GLU A 165 -24.21 15.64 -1.59
CA GLU A 165 -24.31 16.35 -2.86
C GLU A 165 -25.63 16.04 -3.57
N MET A 166 -26.06 14.78 -3.58
CA MET A 166 -27.35 14.39 -4.15
C MET A 166 -28.54 15.01 -3.40
N GLU A 167 -28.52 15.00 -2.07
CA GLU A 167 -29.54 15.65 -1.22
C GLU A 167 -29.64 17.14 -1.53
N PHE A 168 -28.51 17.85 -1.57
CA PHE A 168 -28.48 19.26 -1.91
C PHE A 168 -29.01 19.54 -3.33
N GLN A 169 -28.67 18.71 -4.31
CA GLN A 169 -29.21 18.82 -5.67
C GLN A 169 -30.71 18.52 -5.76
N GLN A 170 -31.23 17.64 -4.91
CA GLN A 170 -32.67 17.39 -4.80
C GLN A 170 -33.39 18.57 -4.14
N GLU A 171 -32.83 19.15 -3.08
CA GLU A 171 -33.36 20.36 -2.44
C GLU A 171 -33.42 21.54 -3.41
N LEU A 172 -32.37 21.76 -4.21
CA LEU A 172 -32.36 22.80 -5.25
C LEU A 172 -33.45 22.59 -6.31
N ARG A 173 -33.73 21.34 -6.69
CA ARG A 173 -34.82 21.00 -7.61
C ARG A 173 -36.19 21.21 -6.95
N GLY A 174 -36.36 20.77 -5.70
CA GLY A 174 -37.60 20.91 -4.93
C GLY A 174 -37.94 22.36 -4.58
N ALA A 175 -36.93 23.19 -4.34
CA ALA A 175 -37.07 24.63 -4.12
C ALA A 175 -37.33 25.43 -5.41
N GLY A 176 -37.36 24.78 -6.59
CA GLY A 176 -37.56 25.44 -7.88
C GLY A 176 -36.40 26.33 -8.34
N ILE A 177 -35.26 26.28 -7.65
CA ILE A 177 -34.07 27.10 -7.94
C ILE A 177 -33.33 26.58 -9.19
N GLY A 178 -33.60 25.35 -9.63
CA GLY A 178 -33.04 24.74 -10.84
C GLY A 178 -33.84 24.92 -12.14
N GLY A 179 -34.95 25.68 -12.16
CA GLY A 179 -35.81 25.71 -13.35
C GLY A 179 -36.68 26.93 -13.55
N MET A 180 -36.11 28.06 -13.99
CA MET A 180 -36.77 29.17 -14.71
C MET A 180 -35.69 30.23 -15.07
N ARG A 181 -35.44 30.74 -16.29
CA ARG A 181 -36.13 30.79 -17.60
C ARG A 181 -35.13 31.11 -18.74
N LYS A 182 -35.28 30.49 -19.91
CA LYS A 182 -35.24 31.19 -21.22
C LYS A 182 -36.36 30.64 -22.10
N GLY A 183 -37.57 31.11 -21.84
CA GLY A 183 -38.77 30.64 -22.53
C GLY A 183 -39.99 31.47 -22.15
N ARG A 184 -39.90 32.80 -22.31
CA ARG A 184 -41.08 33.65 -22.50
C ARG A 184 -40.67 35.05 -22.95
N ALA A 185 -40.58 35.25 -24.27
CA ALA A 185 -41.07 36.47 -24.89
C ALA A 185 -42.41 36.10 -25.54
N ARG A 186 -43.44 36.89 -25.24
CA ARG A 186 -44.82 36.79 -25.73
C ARG A 186 -44.90 37.03 -27.26
N PRO A 187 -46.05 36.71 -27.90
CA PRO A 187 -46.21 36.82 -29.35
C PRO A 187 -46.34 38.28 -29.81
N GLY A 188 -45.64 38.57 -30.92
CA GLY A 188 -46.02 39.47 -32.02
C GLY A 188 -46.27 40.96 -31.76
N ILE A 189 -45.35 41.82 -32.21
CA ILE A 189 -45.66 43.04 -33.01
C ILE A 189 -44.52 43.18 -34.03
N GLY A 190 -44.82 43.02 -35.33
CA GLY A 190 -43.91 43.46 -36.39
C GLY A 190 -43.86 44.99 -36.42
N LEU A 191 -42.73 45.56 -36.81
CA LEU A 191 -42.50 47.02 -36.87
C LEU A 191 -43.47 47.78 -37.82
N ASP A 192 -44.39 47.07 -38.48
CA ASP A 192 -45.26 47.61 -39.54
C ASP A 192 -46.77 47.45 -39.27
N GLY A 193 -47.17 47.02 -38.07
CA GLY A 193 -48.58 47.12 -37.63
C GLY A 193 -49.61 46.28 -38.42
N LYS A 194 -49.25 45.09 -38.93
CA LYS A 194 -50.21 44.11 -39.45
C LYS A 194 -49.99 42.71 -38.85
N PRO A 195 -51.06 41.94 -38.57
CA PRO A 195 -50.95 40.55 -38.14
C PRO A 195 -50.53 39.64 -39.32
N ILE A 196 -49.77 38.58 -39.00
CA ILE A 196 -49.56 37.41 -39.87
C ILE A 196 -50.77 36.48 -39.69
#